data_AF-A0A496VUG2-F1
#
_entry.id   AF-A0A496VUG2-F1
#
_cell.length_a   1.000
_cell.length_b   1.000
_cell.length_c   1.000
_cell.angle_alpha   90.00
_cell.angle_beta   90.00
_cell.angle_gamma   90.00
#
_symmetry.space_group_name_H-M   'P 1'
#
loop_
_entity.id
_entity.type
_entity.pdbx_description
1 polymer ?
#
loop_
_entity_poly.entity_id
_entity_poly.type
_entity_poly.pdbx_seq_one_letter_code
_entity_poly.pdbx_strand_id
1 'polypeptide(L)'
;MGAVLEKLKEKNPKKAKRIIKHNLGCQKLDRRKKKHQGKVKTLIFTAANKIVGKAETVVCEDLTKTFKSKNLGKNTNRRLSGWVKGLMASAIDIVASRRGSRVVLVNAAYTSQTCSQCGCLGKRTGNKFYCAEGCRAVMQADLNAAINILARLDDKELHRWLPFTKVKQILLKRCRRSDETAHPELQLQLQRFELSTESELS
;
A
#
# COMPACT_ATOMS: atom_id res chain seq x y z
N MET A 1 -15.96 -23.88 -23.67
CA MET A 1 -15.21 -24.68 -24.67
C MET A 1 -16.08 -25.18 -25.84
N GLY A 2 -17.41 -24.95 -25.87
CA GLY A 2 -18.30 -25.50 -26.90
C GLY A 2 -18.05 -24.99 -28.32
N ALA A 3 -18.20 -23.68 -28.57
CA ALA A 3 -18.19 -23.12 -29.93
C ALA A 3 -16.87 -23.28 -30.71
N VAL A 4 -15.71 -23.24 -30.02
CA VAL A 4 -14.40 -23.45 -30.66
C VAL A 4 -14.18 -24.92 -31.01
N LEU A 5 -14.68 -25.83 -30.17
CA LEU A 5 -14.51 -27.25 -30.35
C LEU A 5 -15.46 -27.78 -31.44
N GLU A 6 -16.67 -27.22 -31.58
CA GLU A 6 -17.58 -27.52 -32.69
C GLU A 6 -17.00 -27.16 -34.05
N LYS A 7 -16.52 -25.92 -34.23
CA LYS A 7 -15.84 -25.52 -35.48
C LYS A 7 -14.62 -26.38 -35.79
N LEU A 8 -13.96 -26.93 -34.76
CA LEU A 8 -12.83 -27.84 -34.93
C LEU A 8 -13.26 -29.26 -35.32
N LYS A 9 -14.43 -29.73 -34.88
CA LYS A 9 -15.00 -31.04 -35.26
C LYS A 9 -15.30 -31.08 -36.75
N GLU A 10 -15.82 -29.99 -37.31
CA GLU A 10 -16.10 -29.86 -38.76
C GLU A 10 -14.81 -29.84 -39.59
N LYS A 11 -13.82 -29.01 -39.22
CA LYS A 11 -12.57 -28.87 -39.99
C LYS A 11 -11.57 -30.00 -39.81
N ASN A 12 -11.46 -30.59 -38.61
CA ASN A 12 -10.48 -31.65 -38.33
C ASN A 12 -10.97 -32.59 -37.21
N PRO A 13 -11.82 -33.57 -37.54
CA PRO A 13 -12.47 -34.43 -36.56
C PRO A 13 -11.50 -35.33 -35.78
N LYS A 14 -10.39 -35.76 -36.42
CA LYS A 14 -9.33 -36.54 -35.74
C LYS A 14 -8.65 -35.71 -34.65
N LYS A 15 -8.32 -34.44 -34.95
CA LYS A 15 -7.74 -33.50 -33.97
C LYS A 15 -8.75 -33.16 -32.87
N ALA A 16 -10.02 -32.97 -33.20
CA ALA A 16 -11.07 -32.71 -32.20
C ALA A 16 -11.27 -33.89 -31.24
N LYS A 17 -11.34 -35.14 -31.74
CA LYS A 17 -11.38 -36.36 -30.90
C LYS A 17 -10.15 -36.48 -30.01
N ARG A 18 -8.95 -36.19 -30.53
CA ARG A 18 -7.70 -36.21 -29.77
C ARG A 18 -7.69 -35.14 -28.67
N ILE A 19 -8.20 -33.94 -28.96
CA ILE A 19 -8.39 -32.88 -27.97
C ILE A 19 -9.41 -33.32 -26.92
N ILE A 20 -10.58 -33.85 -27.27
CA ILE A 20 -11.55 -34.31 -26.26
C ILE A 20 -10.96 -35.41 -25.36
N LYS A 21 -10.20 -36.35 -25.97
CA LYS A 21 -9.60 -37.48 -25.28
C LYS A 21 -8.42 -37.10 -24.38
N HIS A 22 -7.62 -36.10 -24.76
CA HIS A 22 -6.35 -35.76 -24.08
C HIS A 22 -6.30 -34.35 -23.47
N ASN A 23 -7.27 -33.48 -23.77
CA ASN A 23 -7.37 -32.15 -23.20
C ASN A 23 -8.08 -32.29 -21.86
N LEU A 24 -7.30 -32.39 -20.78
CA LEU A 24 -7.70 -32.43 -19.36
C LEU A 24 -8.46 -31.16 -18.90
N GLY A 25 -9.28 -30.57 -19.77
CA GLY A 25 -10.08 -29.38 -19.57
C GLY A 25 -9.36 -28.27 -18.81
N CYS A 26 -10.05 -27.72 -17.83
CA CYS A 26 -9.49 -26.75 -16.89
C CYS A 26 -8.65 -27.41 -15.78
N GLN A 27 -8.61 -28.74 -15.64
CA GLN A 27 -7.99 -29.41 -14.48
C GLN A 27 -6.52 -29.02 -14.28
N LYS A 28 -5.72 -29.01 -15.36
CA LYS A 28 -4.31 -28.57 -15.31
C LYS A 28 -4.19 -27.09 -14.94
N LEU A 29 -5.08 -26.26 -15.48
CA LEU A 29 -5.13 -24.82 -15.21
C LEU A 29 -5.55 -24.54 -13.76
N ASP A 30 -6.57 -25.24 -13.26
CA ASP A 30 -7.07 -25.16 -11.90
C ASP A 30 -6.04 -25.65 -10.90
N ARG A 31 -5.33 -26.74 -11.19
CA ARG A 31 -4.22 -27.21 -10.37
C ARG A 31 -3.10 -26.17 -10.28
N ARG A 32 -2.73 -25.53 -11.40
CA ARG A 32 -1.75 -24.44 -11.42
C ARG A 32 -2.24 -23.22 -10.63
N LYS A 33 -3.52 -22.85 -10.79
CA LYS A 33 -4.16 -21.76 -10.05
C LYS A 33 -4.17 -22.04 -8.55
N LYS A 34 -4.62 -23.23 -8.11
CA LYS A 34 -4.60 -23.68 -6.72
C LYS A 34 -3.19 -23.66 -6.13
N LYS A 35 -2.19 -24.19 -6.85
CA LYS A 35 -0.78 -24.15 -6.39
C LYS A 35 -0.28 -22.71 -6.22
N HIS A 36 -0.58 -21.83 -7.17
CA HIS A 36 -0.20 -20.41 -7.06
C HIS A 36 -0.91 -19.71 -5.90
N GLN A 37 -2.22 -19.91 -5.76
CA GLN A 37 -3.02 -19.35 -4.66
C GLN A 37 -2.53 -19.85 -3.30
N GLY A 38 -2.19 -21.14 -3.19
CA GLY A 38 -1.60 -21.73 -1.99
C GLY A 38 -0.28 -21.04 -1.61
N LYS A 39 0.64 -20.85 -2.58
CA LYS A 39 1.90 -20.13 -2.34
C LYS A 39 1.68 -18.70 -1.86
N VAL A 40 0.77 -17.96 -2.51
CA VAL A 40 0.44 -16.58 -2.13
C VAL A 40 -0.18 -16.54 -0.73
N LYS A 41 -1.08 -17.48 -0.41
CA LYS A 41 -1.67 -17.62 0.92
C LYS A 41 -0.60 -17.88 1.98
N THR A 42 0.30 -18.83 1.76
CA THR A 42 1.41 -19.09 2.70
C THR A 42 2.24 -17.84 2.92
N LEU A 43 2.66 -17.14 1.85
CA LEU A 43 3.46 -15.93 1.98
C LEU A 43 2.76 -14.84 2.81
N ILE A 44 1.50 -14.57 2.52
CA ILE A 44 0.69 -13.57 3.22
C ILE A 44 0.50 -13.95 4.69
N PHE A 45 0.13 -15.19 4.99
CA PHE A 45 -0.07 -15.63 6.37
C PHE A 45 1.25 -15.62 7.14
N THR A 46 2.37 -16.03 6.55
CA THR A 46 3.68 -15.94 7.21
C THR A 46 4.04 -14.48 7.53
N ALA A 47 3.82 -13.55 6.61
CA ALA A 47 4.06 -12.12 6.84
C ALA A 47 3.13 -11.55 7.94
N ALA A 48 1.83 -11.83 7.86
CA ALA A 48 0.85 -11.43 8.88
C ALA A 48 1.24 -11.98 10.26
N ASN A 49 1.66 -13.25 10.33
CA ASN A 49 2.12 -13.84 11.57
C ASN A 49 3.34 -13.12 12.15
N LYS A 50 4.29 -12.71 11.32
CA LYS A 50 5.51 -12.01 11.77
C LYS A 50 5.23 -10.61 12.33
N ILE A 51 4.25 -9.89 11.78
CA ILE A 51 3.95 -8.50 12.16
C ILE A 51 2.95 -8.44 13.32
N VAL A 52 1.86 -9.21 13.26
CA VAL A 52 0.75 -9.11 14.22
C VAL A 52 1.17 -9.62 15.59
N GLY A 53 2.03 -10.64 15.65
CA GLY A 53 2.53 -11.18 16.92
C GLY A 53 3.43 -10.23 17.72
N LYS A 54 3.71 -9.03 17.21
CA LYS A 54 4.59 -8.04 17.85
C LYS A 54 3.85 -6.78 18.29
N ALA A 55 2.54 -6.70 18.08
CA ALA A 55 1.77 -5.50 18.33
C ALA A 55 0.41 -5.83 18.96
N GLU A 56 0.02 -5.06 19.97
CA GLU A 56 -1.32 -5.10 20.55
C GLU A 56 -2.35 -4.56 19.56
N THR A 57 -2.03 -3.48 18.85
CA THR A 57 -2.90 -2.88 17.84
C THR A 57 -2.20 -2.81 16.49
N VAL A 58 -2.88 -3.25 15.44
CA VAL A 58 -2.43 -3.19 14.05
C VAL A 58 -3.33 -2.24 13.28
N VAL A 59 -2.76 -1.16 12.76
CA VAL A 59 -3.48 -0.14 12.00
C VAL A 59 -3.29 -0.41 10.50
N CYS A 60 -4.39 -0.44 9.76
CA CYS A 60 -4.40 -0.74 8.34
C CYS A 60 -5.26 0.28 7.58
N GLU A 61 -4.89 0.57 6.34
CA GLU A 61 -5.74 1.38 5.46
C GLU A 61 -7.05 0.65 5.14
N ASP A 62 -8.16 1.38 5.20
CA ASP A 62 -9.41 0.92 4.63
C ASP A 62 -9.35 1.01 3.10
N LEU A 63 -8.93 -0.10 2.50
CA LEU A 63 -8.92 -0.26 1.06
C LEU A 63 -10.21 -0.88 0.54
N THR A 64 -11.32 -1.00 1.29
CA THR A 64 -12.56 -1.60 0.75
C THR A 64 -13.07 -0.90 -0.51
N LYS A 65 -12.79 0.40 -0.66
CA LYS A 65 -13.10 1.17 -1.86
C LYS A 65 -12.27 0.71 -3.06
N THR A 66 -12.93 0.56 -4.21
CA THR A 66 -12.27 0.25 -5.48
C THR A 66 -11.68 1.53 -6.06
N PHE A 67 -10.36 1.61 -6.10
CA PHE A 67 -9.65 2.69 -6.81
C PHE A 67 -9.41 2.28 -8.25
N LYS A 68 -9.48 3.24 -9.19
CA LYS A 68 -8.99 3.02 -10.56
C LYS A 68 -7.48 2.76 -10.49
N SER A 69 -7.08 1.51 -10.60
CA SER A 69 -5.67 1.14 -10.68
C SER A 69 -5.10 1.55 -12.05
N LYS A 70 -3.81 1.90 -12.07
CA LYS A 70 -3.05 1.92 -13.32
C LYS A 70 -3.13 0.53 -13.97
N ASN A 71 -3.24 0.50 -15.29
CA ASN A 71 -3.22 -0.75 -16.04
C ASN A 71 -1.80 -1.31 -16.03
N LEU A 72 -1.55 -2.36 -15.23
CA LEU A 72 -0.23 -3.02 -15.13
C LEU A 72 -0.05 -4.13 -16.20
N GLY A 73 -0.94 -4.17 -17.19
CA GLY A 73 -1.01 -5.21 -18.20
C GLY A 73 -1.89 -6.40 -17.80
N LYS A 74 -2.45 -7.07 -18.81
CA LYS A 74 -3.46 -8.15 -18.67
C LYS A 74 -3.03 -9.27 -17.71
N ASN A 75 -1.76 -9.66 -17.75
CA ASN A 75 -1.24 -10.76 -16.93
C ASN A 75 -1.07 -10.36 -15.47
N THR A 76 -0.51 -9.18 -15.21
CA THR A 76 -0.30 -8.65 -13.87
C THR A 76 -1.63 -8.35 -13.18
N ASN A 77 -2.55 -7.66 -13.87
CA ASN A 77 -3.89 -7.37 -13.34
C ASN A 77 -4.66 -8.67 -13.00
N ARG A 78 -4.51 -9.73 -13.81
CA ARG A 78 -5.13 -11.03 -13.53
C ARG A 78 -4.55 -11.68 -12.26
N ARG A 79 -3.23 -11.61 -12.08
CA ARG A 79 -2.54 -12.17 -10.90
C ARG A 79 -2.82 -11.37 -9.62
N LEU A 80 -2.88 -10.05 -9.73
CA LEU A 80 -3.15 -9.11 -8.62
C LEU A 80 -4.64 -8.80 -8.44
N SER A 81 -5.53 -9.51 -9.14
CA SER A 81 -6.98 -9.32 -9.02
C SER A 81 -7.40 -9.34 -7.55
N GLY A 82 -8.50 -8.65 -7.23
CA GLY A 82 -8.92 -8.29 -5.85
C GLY A 82 -8.93 -9.40 -4.81
N TRP A 83 -8.88 -10.67 -5.23
CA TRP A 83 -8.61 -11.83 -4.38
C TRP A 83 -7.38 -11.66 -3.47
N VAL A 84 -6.23 -11.16 -3.97
CA VAL A 84 -5.01 -11.02 -3.14
C VAL A 84 -5.24 -10.02 -2.01
N LYS A 85 -5.90 -8.91 -2.32
CA LYS A 85 -6.23 -7.86 -1.37
C LYS A 85 -7.18 -8.35 -0.28
N GLY A 86 -8.25 -9.05 -0.66
CA GLY A 86 -9.17 -9.66 0.30
C GLY A 86 -8.48 -10.72 1.16
N LEU A 87 -7.55 -11.48 0.58
CA LEU A 87 -6.75 -12.46 1.31
C LEU A 87 -5.80 -11.81 2.32
N MET A 88 -5.18 -10.67 2.00
CA MET A 88 -4.33 -9.93 2.95
C MET A 88 -5.13 -9.43 4.15
N ALA A 89 -6.28 -8.80 3.92
CA ALA A 89 -7.17 -8.35 4.98
C ALA A 89 -7.61 -9.52 5.88
N SER A 90 -8.09 -10.61 5.26
CA SER A 90 -8.52 -11.81 5.99
C SER A 90 -7.39 -12.44 6.82
N ALA A 91 -6.16 -12.46 6.29
CA ALA A 91 -5.02 -13.01 7.00
C ALA A 91 -4.65 -12.17 8.23
N ILE A 92 -4.68 -10.85 8.11
CA ILE A 92 -4.43 -9.93 9.24
C ILE A 92 -5.52 -10.13 10.31
N ASP A 93 -6.79 -10.12 9.93
CA ASP A 93 -7.92 -10.28 10.87
C ASP A 93 -7.87 -11.63 11.60
N ILE A 94 -7.64 -12.73 10.87
CA ILE A 94 -7.57 -14.08 11.45
C ILE A 94 -6.38 -14.20 12.42
N VAL A 95 -5.21 -13.69 12.03
CA VAL A 95 -4.00 -13.78 12.87
C VAL A 95 -4.14 -12.89 14.10
N ALA A 96 -4.70 -11.68 13.96
CA ALA A 96 -4.93 -10.77 15.07
C ALA A 96 -5.90 -11.35 16.08
N SER A 97 -7.05 -11.86 15.61
CA SER A 97 -8.03 -12.54 16.45
C SER A 97 -7.43 -13.69 17.24
N ARG A 98 -6.56 -14.50 16.61
CA ARG A 98 -5.88 -15.63 17.26
C ARG A 98 -4.84 -15.22 18.30
N ARG A 99 -4.30 -14.01 18.21
CA ARG A 99 -3.23 -13.52 19.11
C ARG A 99 -3.71 -12.49 20.12
N GLY A 100 -5.00 -12.15 20.11
CA GLY A 100 -5.53 -11.08 20.96
C GLY A 100 -5.13 -9.68 20.52
N SER A 101 -4.66 -9.50 19.28
CA SER A 101 -4.37 -8.16 18.74
C SER A 101 -5.64 -7.53 18.16
N ARG A 102 -5.75 -6.21 18.28
CA ARG A 102 -6.83 -5.42 17.68
C ARG A 102 -6.42 -4.95 16.28
N VAL A 103 -7.33 -5.03 15.32
CA VAL A 103 -7.15 -4.45 13.97
C VAL A 103 -8.00 -3.19 13.85
N VAL A 104 -7.39 -2.08 13.43
CA VAL A 104 -8.10 -0.81 13.20
C VAL A 104 -7.93 -0.39 11.75
N LEU A 105 -9.05 -0.11 11.09
CA LEU A 105 -9.07 0.40 9.73
C LEU A 105 -9.19 1.93 9.72
N VAL A 106 -8.27 2.61 9.05
CA VAL A 106 -8.19 4.07 8.96
C VAL A 106 -8.39 4.58 7.54
N ASN A 107 -8.60 5.88 7.39
CA ASN A 107 -8.80 6.50 6.09
C ASN A 107 -7.53 6.40 5.22
N ALA A 108 -7.64 5.72 4.07
CA ALA A 108 -6.53 5.51 3.14
C ALA A 108 -6.19 6.74 2.27
N ALA A 109 -7.00 7.81 2.32
CA ALA A 109 -6.82 8.93 1.42
C ALA A 109 -5.52 9.69 1.71
N TYR A 110 -4.70 9.83 0.66
CA TYR A 110 -3.43 10.58 0.63
C TYR A 110 -2.32 10.09 1.56
N THR A 111 -2.45 8.94 2.23
CA THR A 111 -1.42 8.35 3.10
C THR A 111 -0.08 8.13 2.39
N SER A 112 -0.10 7.75 1.11
CA SER A 112 1.10 7.60 0.26
C SER A 112 1.57 8.89 -0.42
N GLN A 113 0.82 9.99 -0.23
CA GLN A 113 1.05 11.30 -0.84
C GLN A 113 1.27 12.41 0.19
N THR A 114 1.29 12.07 1.48
CA THR A 114 1.51 13.03 2.58
C THR A 114 2.90 12.79 3.15
N CYS A 115 3.63 13.84 3.49
CA CYS A 115 4.91 13.74 4.17
C CYS A 115 4.68 13.47 5.66
N SER A 116 5.22 12.36 6.15
CA SER A 116 5.10 11.98 7.57
C SER A 116 5.83 12.92 8.53
N GLN A 117 6.75 13.77 8.04
CA GLN A 117 7.50 14.73 8.86
C GLN A 117 6.79 16.08 9.00
N CYS A 118 6.29 16.64 7.89
CA CYS A 118 5.73 18.01 7.87
C CYS A 118 4.24 18.10 7.52
N GLY A 119 3.59 16.97 7.19
CA GLY A 119 2.16 16.94 6.85
C GLY A 119 1.83 17.47 5.44
N CYS A 120 2.80 18.02 4.71
CA CYS A 120 2.59 18.53 3.36
C CYS A 120 2.37 17.42 2.33
N LEU A 121 1.65 17.74 1.25
CA LEU A 121 1.52 16.83 0.12
C LEU A 121 2.85 16.74 -0.65
N GLY A 122 3.10 15.56 -1.19
CA GLY A 122 4.29 15.25 -1.96
C GLY A 122 4.01 14.20 -3.03
N LYS A 123 5.08 13.73 -3.67
CA LYS A 123 4.99 12.84 -4.82
C LYS A 123 5.71 11.53 -4.54
N ARG A 124 5.01 10.42 -4.71
CA ARG A 124 5.60 9.08 -4.76
C ARG A 124 6.06 8.75 -6.18
N THR A 125 7.32 8.33 -6.31
CA THR A 125 7.89 7.79 -7.55
C THR A 125 8.59 6.47 -7.23
N GLY A 126 7.98 5.36 -7.63
CA GLY A 126 8.46 4.01 -7.30
C GLY A 126 8.51 3.78 -5.78
N ASN A 127 9.72 3.49 -5.28
CA ASN A 127 9.99 3.21 -3.87
C ASN A 127 10.38 4.45 -3.05
N LYS A 128 10.40 5.63 -3.67
CA LYS A 128 10.76 6.90 -3.03
C LYS A 128 9.54 7.84 -2.95
N PHE A 129 9.46 8.58 -1.85
CA PHE A 129 8.55 9.70 -1.66
C PHE A 129 9.36 10.99 -1.57
N TYR A 130 8.88 12.04 -2.25
CA TYR A 130 9.51 13.35 -2.33
C TYR A 130 8.58 14.41 -1.75
N CYS A 131 8.99 15.07 -0.66
CA CYS A 131 8.24 16.16 -0.06
C CYS A 131 8.58 17.50 -0.74
N ALA A 132 7.93 17.82 -1.85
CA ALA A 132 8.27 19.02 -2.60
C ALA A 132 7.83 20.32 -1.92
N GLU A 133 6.72 20.34 -1.18
CA GLU A 133 6.13 21.61 -0.68
C GLU A 133 6.50 21.96 0.77
N GLY A 134 6.98 20.99 1.54
CA GLY A 134 7.36 21.17 2.95
C GLY A 134 8.86 21.00 3.17
N CYS A 135 9.24 20.07 4.03
CA CYS A 135 10.62 19.85 4.50
C CYS A 135 11.65 19.34 3.47
N ARG A 136 11.31 19.23 2.18
CA ARG A 136 12.21 18.73 1.10
C ARG A 136 12.77 17.31 1.28
N ALA A 137 12.38 16.60 2.33
CA ALA A 137 12.86 15.26 2.61
C ALA A 137 12.50 14.25 1.52
N VAL A 138 13.41 13.29 1.33
CA VAL A 138 13.21 12.11 0.49
C VAL A 138 13.21 10.87 1.38
N MET A 139 12.17 10.06 1.30
CA MET A 139 11.95 8.92 2.19
C MET A 139 11.61 7.65 1.40
N GLN A 140 11.79 6.49 2.02
CA GLN A 140 11.22 5.25 1.50
C GLN A 140 9.69 5.35 1.54
N ALA A 141 9.06 5.14 0.39
CA ALA A 141 7.65 5.47 0.21
C ALA A 141 6.70 4.66 1.10
N ASP A 142 7.00 3.38 1.32
CA ASP A 142 6.15 2.50 2.11
C ASP A 142 6.30 2.77 3.61
N LEU A 143 7.51 3.10 4.08
CA LEU A 143 7.75 3.57 5.44
C LEU A 143 7.02 4.88 5.72
N ASN A 144 7.12 5.86 4.81
CA ASN A 144 6.39 7.12 4.94
C ASN A 144 4.87 6.89 5.01
N ALA A 145 4.34 6.01 4.14
CA ALA A 145 2.93 5.65 4.18
C ALA A 145 2.54 4.96 5.50
N ALA A 146 3.36 4.02 5.98
CA ALA A 146 3.13 3.31 7.25
C ALA A 146 3.06 4.27 8.46
N ILE A 147 3.96 5.27 8.52
CA ILE A 147 3.92 6.29 9.57
C ILE A 147 2.64 7.12 9.49
N ASN A 148 2.25 7.54 8.27
CA ASN A 148 0.98 8.27 8.09
C ASN A 148 -0.24 7.44 8.49
N ILE A 149 -0.27 6.14 8.15
CA ILE A 149 -1.36 5.22 8.54
C ILE A 149 -1.44 5.13 10.05
N LEU A 150 -0.31 4.96 10.74
CA LEU A 150 -0.27 4.90 12.20
C LEU A 150 -0.78 6.21 12.82
N ALA A 151 -0.34 7.37 12.31
CA ALA A 151 -0.78 8.68 12.80
C ALA A 151 -2.29 8.92 12.65
N ARG A 152 -2.98 8.22 11.74
CA ARG A 152 -4.44 8.31 11.60
C ARG A 152 -5.22 7.63 12.71
N LEU A 153 -4.58 6.80 13.54
CA LEU A 153 -5.25 6.13 14.66
C LEU A 153 -5.89 7.14 15.62
N ASP A 154 -5.16 8.23 15.91
CA ASP A 154 -5.56 9.24 16.89
C ASP A 154 -6.13 10.52 16.25
N ASP A 155 -6.17 10.58 14.91
CA ASP A 155 -6.63 11.74 14.15
C ASP A 155 -8.15 11.75 13.97
N LYS A 156 -8.84 12.45 14.89
CA LYS A 156 -10.29 12.57 14.90
C LYS A 156 -10.85 13.31 13.68
N GLU A 157 -10.12 14.30 13.13
CA GLU A 157 -10.59 15.04 11.96
C GLU A 157 -10.50 14.17 10.71
N LEU A 158 -9.46 13.34 10.57
CA LEU A 158 -9.26 12.46 9.43
C LEU A 158 -9.85 11.05 9.62
N HIS A 159 -11.05 10.99 10.19
CA HIS A 159 -11.76 9.76 10.47
C HIS A 159 -11.99 8.89 9.21
N ARG A 160 -12.17 7.58 9.43
CA ARG A 160 -12.23 6.53 8.39
C ARG A 160 -13.15 6.85 7.20
N TRP A 161 -14.30 7.47 7.47
CA TRP A 161 -15.35 7.70 6.46
C TRP A 161 -15.26 9.05 5.76
N LEU A 162 -14.35 9.93 6.15
CA LEU A 162 -14.21 11.25 5.57
C LEU A 162 -13.93 11.17 4.05
N PRO A 163 -14.67 11.90 3.20
CA PRO A 163 -14.41 11.93 1.76
C PRO A 163 -13.01 12.45 1.43
N PHE A 164 -12.40 11.90 0.37
CA PHE A 164 -11.03 12.25 0.00
C PHE A 164 -10.84 13.75 -0.27
N THR A 165 -11.86 14.43 -0.81
CA THR A 165 -11.82 15.88 -1.04
C THR A 165 -11.64 16.67 0.25
N LYS A 166 -12.35 16.28 1.32
CA LYS A 166 -12.22 16.89 2.66
C LYS A 166 -10.90 16.54 3.32
N VAL A 167 -10.45 15.29 3.19
CA VAL A 167 -9.09 14.89 3.63
C VAL A 167 -8.03 15.79 2.99
N LYS A 168 -8.11 16.01 1.68
CA LYS A 168 -7.17 16.89 0.96
C LYS A 168 -7.19 18.32 1.51
N GLN A 169 -8.37 18.89 1.74
CA GLN A 169 -8.51 20.24 2.30
C GLN A 169 -7.83 20.35 3.68
N ILE A 170 -8.05 19.38 4.56
CA ILE A 170 -7.44 19.36 5.90
C ILE A 170 -5.91 19.24 5.79
N LEU A 171 -5.41 18.33 4.95
CA LEU A 171 -3.97 18.15 4.76
C LEU A 171 -3.29 19.41 4.19
N LEU A 172 -3.92 20.10 3.25
CA LEU A 172 -3.41 21.36 2.72
C LEU A 172 -3.33 22.45 3.80
N LYS A 173 -4.29 22.50 4.73
CA LYS A 173 -4.28 23.43 5.87
C LYS A 173 -3.21 23.08 6.92
N ARG A 174 -2.89 21.80 7.09
CA ARG A 174 -1.91 21.30 8.06
C ARG A 174 -0.47 21.29 7.54
N CYS A 175 -0.26 21.57 6.25
CA CYS A 175 1.05 21.58 5.64
C CYS A 175 1.92 22.68 6.26
N ARG A 176 2.96 22.27 7.00
CA ARG A 176 3.99 23.17 7.52
C ARG A 176 5.03 23.40 6.44
N ARG A 177 5.04 24.60 5.84
CA ARG A 177 5.99 24.91 4.78
C ARG A 177 7.36 25.24 5.37
N SER A 178 8.40 25.03 4.57
CA SER A 178 9.79 25.26 4.97
C SER A 178 10.06 26.71 5.41
N ASP A 179 9.28 27.66 4.89
CA ASP A 179 9.28 29.10 5.16
C ASP A 179 8.74 29.47 6.55
N GLU A 180 8.03 28.56 7.24
CA GLU A 180 7.62 28.71 8.64
C GLU A 180 8.59 28.04 9.62
N THR A 181 9.59 27.30 9.10
CA THR A 181 10.66 26.68 9.87
C THR A 181 11.98 27.44 9.72
N ALA A 182 11.97 28.73 10.04
CA ALA A 182 13.07 29.24 10.85
C ALA A 182 12.65 29.00 12.31
N HIS A 183 13.02 27.84 12.87
CA HIS A 183 12.86 27.62 14.30
C HIS A 183 13.77 28.64 15.00
N PRO A 184 13.25 29.57 15.83
CA PRO A 184 14.08 30.62 16.44
C PRO A 184 15.29 30.04 17.18
N GLU A 185 15.13 28.86 17.79
CA GLU A 185 16.18 28.15 18.53
C GLU A 185 17.30 27.59 17.63
N LEU A 186 17.00 27.13 16.41
CA LEU A 186 18.04 26.65 15.48
C LEU A 186 18.83 27.82 14.88
N GLN A 187 18.19 28.97 14.71
CA GLN A 187 18.82 30.19 14.23
C GLN A 187 19.73 30.80 15.30
N LEU A 188 19.30 30.77 16.57
CA LEU A 188 20.13 31.08 17.74
C LEU A 188 21.30 30.10 17.93
N GLN A 189 21.10 28.80 17.68
CA GLN A 189 22.18 27.81 17.76
C GLN A 189 23.22 27.98 16.66
N LEU A 190 22.80 28.31 15.43
CA LEU A 190 23.71 28.59 14.32
C LEU A 190 24.48 29.91 14.52
N GLN A 191 23.82 30.99 14.96
CA GLN A 191 24.50 32.24 15.34
C GLN A 191 25.52 32.02 16.46
N ARG A 192 25.17 31.22 17.47
CA ARG A 192 26.04 30.91 18.60
C ARG A 192 27.23 30.05 18.20
N PHE A 193 27.08 29.21 17.17
CA PHE A 193 28.18 28.42 16.60
C PHE A 193 29.14 29.31 15.78
N GLU A 194 28.62 30.23 14.97
CA GLU A 194 29.41 31.19 14.19
C GLU A 194 30.22 32.16 15.07
N LEU A 195 29.60 32.69 16.14
CA LEU A 195 30.28 33.52 17.15
C LEU A 195 31.40 32.79 17.90
N SER A 196 31.30 31.47 18.05
CA SER A 196 32.33 30.66 18.71
C SER A 196 33.56 30.49 17.81
N THR A 197 33.35 30.30 16.51
CA THR A 197 34.43 30.12 15.53
C THR A 197 35.24 31.39 15.24
N GLU A 198 34.64 32.58 15.40
CA GLU A 198 35.37 33.85 15.23
C GLU A 198 36.27 34.17 16.44
N SER A 199 35.92 33.67 17.63
CA SER A 199 36.74 33.84 18.84
C SER A 199 37.96 32.93 18.90
N GLU A 200 38.00 31.86 18.09
CA GLU A 200 39.15 30.94 17.98
C GLU A 200 40.16 31.36 16.89
N LEU A 201 39.85 32.42 16.14
CA LEU A 201 40.69 32.96 15.05
C LEU A 201 41.23 34.38 15.32
N SER A 202 41.01 34.92 16.53
CA SER A 202 41.55 36.20 17.02
C SER A 202 42.54 35.95 18.16
#